data_AF-A0A7X3VR90-F1
#
_entry.id   AF-A0A7X3VR90-F1
#
_cell.length_a   1.000
_cell.length_b   1.000
_cell.length_c   1.000
_cell.angle_alpha   90.00
_cell.angle_beta   90.00
_cell.angle_gamma   90.00
#
_symmetry.space_group_name_H-M   'P 1'
#
loop_
_entity.id
_entity.type
_entity.pdbx_description
1 polymer ?
#
loop_
_entity_poly.entity_id
_entity_poly.type
_entity_poly.pdbx_seq_one_letter_code
_entity_poly.pdbx_strand_id
1 'polypeptide(L)'
;AQDWFHTVYLEIEDEFQGQGLGRYLLQYALQEMKKIGYRHATISTRWDDYRALLFYSNCGYRVADWTYTYKKMFSEPSTQKW
;
A
#
# COMPACT_ATOMS: atom_id res chain seq x y z
N ALA A 1 14.13 -10.29 -17.04
CA ALA A 1 12.94 -10.39 -16.18
C ALA A 1 12.94 -9.19 -15.26
N GLN A 2 11.80 -8.52 -15.12
CA GLN A 2 11.66 -7.39 -14.19
C GLN A 2 11.63 -7.98 -12.76
N ASP A 3 12.58 -7.61 -11.91
CA ASP A 3 12.81 -8.33 -10.65
C ASP A 3 11.78 -7.99 -9.57
N TRP A 4 11.32 -6.74 -9.54
CA TRP A 4 10.44 -6.17 -8.52
C TRP A 4 9.23 -5.45 -9.12
N PHE A 5 8.07 -5.57 -8.47
CA PHE A 5 6.93 -4.68 -8.70
C PHE A 5 6.52 -3.96 -7.41
N HIS A 6 5.76 -2.88 -7.55
CA HIS A 6 5.26 -2.08 -6.43
C HIS A 6 3.73 -2.02 -6.46
N THR A 7 3.09 -2.37 -5.34
CA THR A 7 1.65 -2.18 -5.16
C THR A 7 1.40 -0.73 -4.74
N VAL A 8 0.79 0.06 -5.63
CA VAL A 8 0.54 1.49 -5.42
C VAL A 8 -0.60 1.74 -4.43
N TYR A 9 -1.63 0.90 -4.43
CA TYR A 9 -2.82 1.09 -3.61
C TYR A 9 -3.50 -0.25 -3.29
N LEU A 10 -3.96 -0.39 -2.05
CA LEU A 10 -4.82 -1.48 -1.60
C LEU A 10 -5.66 -0.97 -0.44
N GLU A 11 -6.96 -0.92 -0.63
CA GLU A 11 -7.92 -0.46 0.37
C GLU A 11 -9.16 -1.35 0.33
N ILE A 12 -9.81 -1.46 1.48
CA ILE A 12 -11.11 -2.11 1.65
C ILE A 12 -11.94 -1.12 2.46
N GLU A 13 -13.13 -0.78 1.97
CA GLU A 13 -14.09 0.03 2.71
C GLU A 13 -14.31 -0.54 4.12
N ASP A 14 -14.45 0.34 5.11
CA ASP A 14 -14.43 -0.06 6.52
C ASP A 14 -15.44 -1.16 6.89
N GLU A 15 -16.63 -1.13 6.29
CA GLU A 15 -17.70 -2.13 6.50
C GLU A 15 -17.35 -3.55 6.00
N PHE A 16 -16.37 -3.67 5.09
CA PHE A 16 -15.92 -4.94 4.53
C PHE A 16 -14.57 -5.43 5.09
N GLN A 17 -13.96 -4.67 6.00
CA GLN A 17 -12.71 -5.07 6.64
C GLN A 17 -12.91 -6.26 7.61
N GLY A 18 -11.84 -7.02 7.86
CA GLY A 18 -11.90 -8.21 8.73
C GLY A 18 -12.49 -9.47 8.08
N GLN A 19 -13.03 -9.36 6.86
CA GLN A 19 -13.67 -10.48 6.14
C GLN A 19 -12.69 -11.25 5.21
N GLY A 20 -11.41 -10.91 5.25
CA GLY A 20 -10.36 -11.56 4.44
C GLY A 20 -10.22 -11.05 3.00
N LEU A 21 -11.03 -10.07 2.56
CA LEU A 21 -10.98 -9.51 1.21
C LEU A 21 -9.63 -8.89 0.85
N GLY A 22 -9.04 -8.09 1.75
CA GLY A 22 -7.71 -7.50 1.51
C GLY A 22 -6.63 -8.56 1.24
N ARG A 23 -6.67 -9.67 1.99
CA ARG A 23 -5.74 -10.80 1.78
C ARG A 23 -5.97 -11.44 0.43
N TYR A 24 -7.23 -11.66 0.05
CA TYR A 24 -7.58 -12.24 -1.25
C TYR A 24 -7.06 -11.35 -2.40
N LEU A 25 -7.34 -10.05 -2.37
CA LEU A 25 -6.90 -9.11 -3.41
C LEU A 25 -5.37 -9.06 -3.52
N LEU A 26 -4.67 -8.97 -2.37
CA LEU A 26 -3.21 -8.97 -2.35
C LEU A 26 -2.64 -10.26 -2.95
N GLN A 27 -3.16 -11.42 -2.55
CA GLN A 27 -2.68 -12.71 -3.06
C GLN A 27 -2.94 -12.87 -4.55
N TYR A 28 -4.11 -12.44 -5.03
CA TYR A 28 -4.44 -12.45 -6.45
C TYR A 28 -3.43 -11.60 -7.24
N ALA A 29 -3.17 -10.36 -6.81
CA ALA A 29 -2.18 -9.50 -7.45
C ALA A 29 -0.77 -10.13 -7.49
N LEU A 30 -0.32 -10.71 -6.37
CA LEU A 30 0.98 -11.40 -6.30
C LEU A 30 1.05 -12.59 -7.27
N GLN A 31 -0.03 -13.36 -7.41
CA GLN A 31 -0.10 -14.48 -8.34
C GLN A 31 -0.04 -14.02 -9.79
N GLU A 32 -0.75 -12.96 -10.16
CA GLU A 32 -0.70 -12.41 -11.52
C GLU A 32 0.68 -11.86 -11.85
N MET A 33 1.32 -11.12 -10.93
CA MET A 33 2.68 -10.61 -11.17
C MET A 33 3.72 -11.73 -11.26
N LYS A 34 3.55 -12.80 -10.49
CA LYS A 34 4.38 -14.00 -10.62
C LYS A 34 4.27 -14.63 -12.02
N LYS A 35 3.06 -14.70 -12.61
CA LYS A 35 2.86 -15.22 -13.98
C LYS A 35 3.57 -14.38 -15.03
N ILE A 36 3.67 -13.07 -14.82
CA ILE A 36 4.39 -12.13 -15.69
C ILE A 36 5.93 -12.26 -15.53
N GLY A 37 6.39 -12.90 -14.44
CA GLY A 37 7.80 -13.20 -14.19
C GLY A 37 8.47 -12.33 -13.12
N TYR A 38 7.68 -11.55 -12.37
CA TYR A 38 8.20 -10.83 -11.20
C TYR A 38 8.54 -11.79 -10.07
N ARG A 39 9.63 -11.51 -9.35
CA ARG A 39 10.11 -12.35 -8.23
C ARG A 39 9.87 -11.73 -6.87
N HIS A 40 9.77 -10.40 -6.82
CA HIS A 40 9.64 -9.65 -5.59
C HIS A 40 8.54 -8.58 -5.70
N ALA A 41 7.92 -8.28 -4.56
CA ALA A 41 6.88 -7.27 -4.43
C ALA A 41 7.26 -6.27 -3.35
N THR A 42 6.91 -5.01 -3.54
CA THR A 42 7.03 -3.96 -2.54
C THR A 42 5.70 -3.27 -2.32
N ILE A 43 5.49 -2.79 -1.10
CA ILE A 43 4.43 -1.86 -0.75
C ILE A 43 4.95 -0.96 0.36
N SER A 44 4.55 0.32 0.34
CA SER A 44 4.83 1.25 1.42
C SER A 44 3.53 1.56 2.15
N THR A 45 3.57 1.58 3.48
CA THR A 45 2.51 2.13 4.32
C THR A 45 3.10 3.15 5.29
N ARG A 46 2.24 3.92 5.96
CA ARG A 46 2.68 4.83 7.01
C ARG A 46 3.26 4.05 8.18
N TRP A 47 4.26 4.63 8.84
CA TRP A 47 4.93 3.98 9.98
C TRP A 47 4.00 3.78 11.20
N ASP A 48 2.94 4.59 11.29
CA ASP A 48 1.92 4.56 12.35
C ASP A 48 0.69 3.71 11.99
N ASP A 49 0.66 3.11 10.79
CA ASP A 49 -0.43 2.22 10.37
C ASP A 49 -0.15 0.77 10.81
N TYR A 50 -0.35 0.53 12.10
CA TYR A 50 -0.13 -0.79 12.71
C TYR A 50 -1.01 -1.89 12.10
N ARG A 51 -2.20 -1.55 11.58
CA ARG A 51 -3.10 -2.51 10.94
C ARG A 51 -2.52 -2.99 9.62
N ALA A 52 -2.05 -2.06 8.79
CA ALA A 52 -1.38 -2.40 7.54
C ALA A 52 -0.06 -3.16 7.79
N LEU A 53 0.76 -2.73 8.76
CA LEU A 53 2.00 -3.41 9.10
C LEU A 53 1.75 -4.87 9.50
N LEU A 54 0.81 -5.13 10.41
CA LEU A 54 0.43 -6.48 10.83
C LEU A 54 -0.15 -7.30 9.66
N PHE A 55 -0.99 -6.68 8.83
CA PHE A 55 -1.59 -7.32 7.67
C PHE A 55 -0.53 -7.78 6.66
N TYR A 56 0.40 -6.91 6.28
CA TYR A 56 1.44 -7.24 5.31
C TYR A 56 2.46 -8.24 5.88
N SER A 57 2.83 -8.14 7.16
CA SER A 57 3.72 -9.12 7.81
C SER A 57 3.10 -10.51 7.83
N ASN A 58 1.78 -10.62 8.07
CA ASN A 58 1.04 -11.88 7.98
C ASN A 58 0.97 -12.44 6.55
N CYS A 59 1.23 -11.62 5.54
CA CYS A 59 1.32 -12.03 4.13
C CYS A 59 2.77 -12.31 3.68
N GLY A 60 3.74 -12.33 4.61
CA GLY A 60 5.14 -12.66 4.32
C GLY A 60 6.01 -11.47 3.94
N TYR A 61 5.49 -10.24 3.96
CA TYR A 61 6.31 -9.04 3.81
C TYR A 61 7.20 -8.84 5.04
N ARG A 62 8.34 -8.17 4.83
CA ARG A 62 9.25 -7.74 5.89
C ARG A 62 9.56 -6.27 5.70
N VAL A 63 9.73 -5.56 6.81
CA VAL A 63 10.19 -4.16 6.76
C VAL A 63 11.62 -4.15 6.23
N ALA A 64 11.84 -3.41 5.14
CA ALA A 64 13.14 -3.29 4.50
C ALA A 64 13.77 -1.91 4.71
N ASP A 65 12.96 -0.85 4.79
CA ASP A 65 13.43 0.53 4.96
C ASP A 65 12.30 1.45 5.47
N TRP A 66 12.67 2.69 5.83
CA TRP A 66 11.78 3.79 6.17
C TRP A 66 11.99 4.95 5.19
N THR A 67 10.90 5.44 4.61
CA THR A 67 10.96 6.58 3.68
C THR A 67 10.24 7.80 4.25
N TYR A 68 10.66 8.99 3.83
CA TYR A 68 10.04 10.25 4.18
C TYR A 68 9.44 10.89 2.93
N THR A 69 8.17 11.31 3.03
CA THR A 69 7.49 12.04 1.96
C THR A 69 7.28 13.48 2.38
N TYR A 70 7.91 14.42 1.67
CA TYR A 70 7.68 15.85 1.84
C TYR A 70 6.50 16.28 0.97
N LYS A 71 5.49 16.91 1.56
CA LYS A 71 4.35 17.48 0.84
C LYS A 71 4.36 19.00 1.00
N LYS A 72 4.34 19.72 -0.13
CA LYS A 72 4.07 21.16 -0.12
C LYS A 72 2.56 21.37 0.03
N MET A 73 2.15 21.96 1.14
CA MET A 73 0.77 22.40 1.34
C MET A 73 0.60 23.73 0.60
N PHE A 74 -0.25 23.74 -0.41
CA PHE A 74 -0.71 24.99 -0.99
C PHE A 74 -1.87 25.48 -0.12
N SER A 75 -1.75 26.68 0.46
CA SER A 75 -2.90 27.35 1.07
C SER A 75 -3.94 27.58 -0.03
N GLU A 76 -5.20 27.23 0.23
CA GLU A 76 -6.30 27.71 -0.61
C GLU A 76 -6.20 29.25 -0.67
N PRO A 77 -6.39 29.86 -1.86
CA PRO A 77 -6.46 31.31 -1.93
C PRO A 77 -7.60 31.77 -1.03
N SER A 78 -7.28 32.59 -0.03
CA SER A 78 -8.28 33.23 0.83
C SER A 78 -9.30 33.93 -0.06
N THR A 79 -10.54 33.45 -0.07
CA THR A 79 -11.67 34.12 -0.71
C THR A 79 -11.99 35.39 0.09
N GLN A 80 -11.12 36.39 0.01
CA GLN A 80 -11.38 37.70 0.58
C GLN A 80 -12.34 38.40 -0.36
N LYS A 81 -13.65 38.22 -0.12
CA LYS A 81 -14.71 39.03 -0.72
C LYS A 81 -14.53 40.46 -0.19
N TRP A 82 -14.26 41.37 -1.11
CA TRP A 82 -14.31 42.82 -0.91
C TRP A 82 -15.74 43.29 -0.66
#